data_AF-A0A353BTG2-F1
#
_entry.id   AF-A0A353BTG2-F1
#
_cell.length_a   1.000
_cell.length_b   1.000
_cell.length_c   1.000
_cell.angle_alpha   90.00
_cell.angle_beta   90.00
_cell.angle_gamma   90.00
#
_symmetry.space_group_name_H-M   'P 1'
#
loop_
_entity.id
_entity.type
_entity.pdbx_description
1 polymer ?
#
loop_
_entity_poly.entity_id
_entity_poly.type
_entity_poly.pdbx_seq_one_letter_code
_entity_poly.pdbx_strand_id
1 'polypeptide(L)'
;MLTDKDTGIKKFIFDRLDQITDETEDDPEYKKLGERPEELLKLAAAKLSPEDKELLKEYDDIWFLQICRRDELIYSAALMDGMMLGYWVAMVVKGMEKIRV
;
A
#
# COMPACT_ATOMS: atom_id res chain seq x y z
N MET A 1 7.65 11.31 -3.63
CA MET A 1 7.03 10.15 -4.28
C MET A 1 8.16 9.37 -4.93
N LEU A 2 8.25 8.07 -4.67
CA LEU A 2 9.23 7.18 -5.30
C LEU A 2 8.83 7.02 -6.79
N THR A 3 9.79 6.90 -7.72
CA THR A 3 9.53 6.60 -9.16
C THR A 3 10.38 5.46 -9.70
N ASP A 4 9.96 4.84 -10.82
CA ASP A 4 10.67 3.79 -11.57
C ASP A 4 12.10 4.16 -12.03
N LYS A 5 12.40 5.45 -12.07
CA LYS A 5 13.72 6.02 -12.39
C LYS A 5 14.68 6.10 -11.20
N ASP A 6 14.20 5.78 -10.00
CA ASP A 6 15.04 5.81 -8.80
C ASP A 6 16.12 4.71 -8.86
N THR A 7 17.28 4.97 -8.25
CA THR A 7 18.43 4.06 -8.22
C THR A 7 18.84 3.70 -6.78
N GLY A 8 19.70 2.69 -6.63
CA GLY A 8 20.20 2.27 -5.32
C GLY A 8 19.09 1.71 -4.42
N ILE A 9 19.05 2.15 -3.16
CA ILE A 9 18.10 1.63 -2.16
C ILE A 9 16.64 1.86 -2.55
N LYS A 10 16.35 2.98 -3.22
CA LYS A 10 14.99 3.28 -3.69
C LYS A 10 14.52 2.32 -4.78
N LYS A 11 15.43 1.90 -5.67
CA LYS A 11 15.13 0.87 -6.67
C LYS A 11 14.83 -0.48 -6.01
N PHE A 12 15.67 -0.87 -5.05
CA PHE A 12 15.45 -2.10 -4.28
C PHE A 12 14.09 -2.11 -3.57
N ILE A 13 13.69 -0.98 -2.99
CA ILE A 13 12.38 -0.80 -2.37
C ILE A 13 11.26 -1.00 -3.40
N PHE A 14 11.36 -0.39 -4.58
CA PHE A 14 10.39 -0.60 -5.66
C PHE A 14 10.31 -2.04 -6.12
N ASP A 15 11.46 -2.63 -6.47
CA ASP A 15 11.50 -3.99 -6.99
C ASP A 15 10.87 -4.96 -5.96
N ARG A 16 11.01 -4.69 -4.64
CA ARG A 16 10.34 -5.48 -3.60
C ARG A 16 8.85 -5.16 -3.45
N LEU A 17 8.43 -3.91 -3.60
CA LEU A 17 7.00 -3.54 -3.60
C LEU A 17 6.25 -4.17 -4.78
N ASP A 18 6.86 -4.17 -5.96
CA ASP A 18 6.32 -4.82 -7.16
C ASP A 18 6.19 -6.34 -6.91
N GLN A 19 7.24 -6.97 -6.37
CA GLN A 19 7.19 -8.39 -6.04
C GLN A 19 6.11 -8.73 -4.98
N ILE A 20 5.95 -7.89 -3.96
CA ILE A 20 4.87 -8.06 -2.96
C ILE A 20 3.50 -7.93 -3.63
N THR A 21 3.36 -7.03 -4.61
CA THR A 21 2.11 -6.85 -5.35
C THR A 21 1.79 -8.11 -6.13
N ASP A 22 2.75 -8.66 -6.86
CA ASP A 22 2.60 -9.94 -7.57
C ASP A 22 2.24 -11.08 -6.60
N GLU A 23 2.95 -11.19 -5.47
CA GLU A 23 2.68 -12.19 -4.42
C GLU A 23 1.26 -12.05 -3.85
N THR A 24 0.76 -10.82 -3.70
CA THR A 24 -0.58 -10.52 -3.20
C THR A 24 -1.65 -10.84 -4.25
N GLU A 25 -1.37 -10.54 -5.52
CA GLU A 25 -2.24 -10.90 -6.64
C GLU A 25 -2.38 -12.41 -6.81
N ASP A 26 -1.49 -13.22 -6.25
CA ASP A 26 -1.61 -14.67 -6.22
C ASP A 26 -2.24 -15.24 -4.94
N ASP A 27 -2.42 -14.40 -3.91
CA ASP A 27 -2.97 -14.81 -2.62
C ASP A 27 -4.48 -15.22 -2.75
N PRO A 28 -4.83 -16.46 -2.41
CA PRO A 28 -6.22 -16.93 -2.53
C PRO A 28 -7.21 -16.24 -1.59
N GLU A 29 -6.76 -15.81 -0.42
CA GLU A 29 -7.59 -15.09 0.55
C GLU A 29 -7.86 -13.67 0.07
N TYR A 30 -6.85 -12.98 -0.45
CA TYR A 30 -6.98 -11.67 -1.09
C TYR A 30 -7.98 -11.71 -2.25
N LYS A 31 -7.83 -12.67 -3.18
CA LYS A 31 -8.77 -12.86 -4.29
C LYS A 31 -10.20 -13.05 -3.81
N LYS A 32 -10.41 -13.97 -2.87
CA LYS A 32 -11.73 -14.30 -2.31
C LYS A 32 -12.39 -13.09 -1.63
N LEU A 33 -11.61 -12.25 -0.95
CA LEU A 33 -12.11 -11.01 -0.35
C LEU A 33 -12.52 -9.98 -1.41
N GLY A 34 -11.85 -9.96 -2.57
CA GLY A 34 -12.13 -9.05 -3.69
C GLY A 34 -13.30 -9.43 -4.60
N GLU A 35 -13.72 -10.70 -4.64
CA GLU A 35 -14.75 -11.18 -5.58
C GLU A 35 -16.15 -10.58 -5.34
N ARG A 36 -16.54 -10.45 -4.07
CA ARG A 36 -17.93 -10.18 -3.68
C ARG A 36 -18.30 -8.70 -3.46
N PRO A 37 -17.40 -7.80 -3.01
CA PRO A 37 -17.76 -6.42 -2.69
C PRO A 37 -18.43 -5.66 -3.84
N GLU A 38 -17.91 -5.78 -5.07
CA GLU A 38 -18.45 -5.05 -6.22
C GLU A 38 -19.89 -5.49 -6.56
N GLU A 39 -20.17 -6.80 -6.49
CA GLU A 39 -21.52 -7.33 -6.71
C GLU A 39 -22.51 -6.85 -5.66
N LEU A 40 -22.10 -6.89 -4.38
CA LEU A 40 -22.92 -6.40 -3.27
C LEU A 40 -23.21 -4.92 -3.40
N LEU A 41 -22.22 -4.12 -3.80
CA LEU A 41 -22.39 -2.69 -4.02
C LEU A 41 -23.38 -2.42 -5.14
N LYS A 42 -23.29 -3.13 -6.28
CA LYS A 42 -24.26 -3.03 -7.39
C LYS A 42 -25.68 -3.36 -6.94
N LEU A 43 -25.85 -4.42 -6.16
CA LEU A 43 -27.16 -4.83 -5.62
C LEU A 43 -27.73 -3.82 -4.61
N ALA A 44 -26.88 -3.23 -3.77
CA ALA A 44 -27.27 -2.18 -2.84
C ALA A 44 -27.67 -0.91 -3.58
N ALA A 45 -26.83 -0.46 -4.51
CA ALA A 45 -27.09 0.71 -5.35
C ALA A 45 -28.40 0.56 -6.13
N ALA A 46 -28.73 -0.62 -6.67
CA ALA A 46 -29.96 -0.85 -7.41
C ALA A 46 -31.26 -0.48 -6.65
N LYS A 47 -31.22 -0.48 -5.31
CA LYS A 47 -32.37 -0.16 -4.44
C LYS A 47 -32.50 1.33 -4.11
N LEU A 48 -31.48 2.13 -4.44
CA LEU A 48 -31.39 3.54 -4.10
C LEU A 48 -31.98 4.43 -5.20
N SER A 49 -32.47 5.60 -4.79
CA SER A 49 -32.81 6.70 -5.69
C SER A 49 -31.55 7.19 -6.44
N PRO A 50 -31.68 7.88 -7.59
CA PRO A 50 -30.54 8.49 -8.27
C PRO A 50 -29.73 9.42 -7.36
N GLU A 51 -30.40 10.23 -6.53
CA GLU A 51 -29.76 11.17 -5.61
C GLU A 51 -28.97 10.43 -4.51
N ASP A 52 -29.55 9.37 -3.93
CA ASP A 52 -28.88 8.57 -2.90
C ASP A 52 -27.71 7.76 -3.47
N LYS A 53 -27.78 7.34 -4.75
CA LYS A 53 -26.67 6.67 -5.44
C LYS A 53 -25.47 7.61 -5.59
N GLU A 54 -25.71 8.85 -6.00
CA GLU A 54 -24.65 9.83 -6.15
C GLU A 54 -24.02 10.17 -4.79
N LEU A 55 -24.84 10.31 -3.75
CA LEU A 55 -24.36 10.53 -2.39
C LEU A 55 -23.52 9.35 -1.87
N LEU A 56 -23.96 8.11 -2.11
CA LEU A 56 -23.21 6.91 -1.73
C LEU A 56 -21.87 6.85 -2.46
N LYS A 57 -21.85 7.16 -3.76
CA LYS A 57 -20.62 7.18 -4.55
C LYS A 57 -19.64 8.25 -4.05
N GLU A 58 -20.12 9.47 -3.76
CA GLU A 58 -19.28 10.53 -3.20
C GLU A 58 -18.71 10.12 -1.84
N TYR A 59 -19.53 9.49 -0.99
CA TYR A 59 -19.07 8.95 0.29
C TYR A 59 -17.98 7.89 0.11
N ASP A 60 -18.20 6.91 -0.78
CA ASP A 60 -17.25 5.83 -1.06
C ASP A 60 -15.93 6.38 -1.59
N ASP A 61 -15.98 7.34 -2.52
CA ASP A 61 -14.78 7.98 -3.11
C ASP A 61 -13.97 8.73 -2.04
N ILE A 62 -14.63 9.55 -1.21
CA ILE A 62 -13.97 10.32 -0.13
C ILE A 62 -13.35 9.37 0.90
N TRP A 63 -14.12 8.36 1.33
CA TRP A 63 -13.69 7.40 2.33
C TRP A 63 -12.54 6.54 1.84
N PHE A 64 -12.61 6.04 0.60
CA PHE A 64 -11.56 5.28 -0.05
C PHE A 64 -10.25 6.07 -0.12
N LEU A 65 -10.31 7.31 -0.61
CA LEU A 65 -9.13 8.18 -0.69
C LEU A 65 -8.52 8.46 0.69
N GLN A 66 -9.35 8.63 1.72
CA GLN A 66 -8.86 8.80 3.09
C GLN A 66 -8.13 7.56 3.60
N ILE A 67 -8.68 6.36 3.37
CA ILE A 67 -8.03 5.10 3.74
C ILE A 67 -6.71 4.94 2.99
N CYS A 68 -6.70 5.12 1.66
CA CYS A 68 -5.49 5.04 0.86
C CYS A 68 -4.40 5.99 1.38
N ARG A 69 -4.76 7.24 1.72
CA ARG A 69 -3.81 8.21 2.27
C ARG A 69 -3.27 7.79 3.63
N ARG A 70 -4.11 7.25 4.50
CA ARG A 70 -3.68 6.75 5.82
C ARG A 70 -2.72 5.58 5.66
N ASP A 71 -3.05 4.63 4.80
CA ASP A 71 -2.25 3.43 4.58
C ASP A 71 -0.90 3.79 3.94
N GLU A 72 -0.88 4.72 2.97
CA GLU A 72 0.36 5.29 2.41
C GLU A 72 1.28 5.86 3.50
N LEU A 73 0.72 6.62 4.46
CA LEU A 73 1.48 7.20 5.57
C LEU A 73 2.02 6.12 6.51
N ILE A 74 1.21 5.11 6.85
CA ILE A 74 1.62 3.99 7.71
C ILE A 74 2.73 3.17 7.04
N TYR A 75 2.56 2.79 5.78
CA TYR A 75 3.57 2.02 5.04
C TYR A 75 4.86 2.81 4.86
N SER A 76 4.78 4.10 4.56
CA SER A 76 5.95 4.96 4.46
C SER A 76 6.71 5.05 5.79
N ALA A 77 5.99 5.19 6.91
CA ALA A 77 6.60 5.22 8.24
C ALA A 77 7.25 3.87 8.59
N ALA A 78 6.54 2.76 8.40
CA ALA A 78 7.06 1.42 8.66
C ALA A 78 8.30 1.10 7.81
N LEU A 79 8.31 1.53 6.54
CA LEU A 79 9.46 1.38 5.66
C LEU A 79 10.67 2.19 6.18
N MET A 80 10.47 3.45 6.55
CA MET A 80 11.53 4.28 7.11
C MET A 80 12.09 3.70 8.42
N ASP A 81 11.22 3.23 9.31
CA ASP A 81 11.61 2.59 10.57
C ASP A 81 12.39 1.29 10.30
N GLY A 82 11.94 0.47 9.34
CA GLY A 82 12.62 -0.75 8.93
C GLY A 82 14.01 -0.49 8.32
N MET A 83 14.13 0.54 7.47
CA MET A 83 15.42 0.96 6.90
C MET A 83 16.38 1.47 7.99
N MET A 84 15.88 2.28 8.92
CA MET A 84 16.66 2.79 10.05
C MET A 84 17.12 1.66 10.97
N LEU A 85 16.26 0.67 11.23
CA LEU A 85 16.62 -0.52 11.99
C LEU A 85 17.69 -1.34 11.27
N GLY A 86 17.54 -1.59 9.97
CA GLY A 86 18.52 -2.30 9.16
C GLY A 86 19.89 -1.62 9.18
N TYR A 87 19.91 -0.29 9.06
CA TYR A 87 21.13 0.51 9.16
C TYR A 87 21.75 0.43 10.56
N TRP A 88 20.95 0.53 11.63
CA TRP A 88 21.41 0.37 13.00
C TRP A 88 22.02 -1.00 13.27
N VAL A 89 21.36 -2.09 12.84
CA VAL A 89 21.89 -3.45 12.93
C VAL A 89 23.22 -3.56 12.18
N ALA A 90 23.31 -3.00 10.98
CA ALA A 90 24.56 -2.98 10.22
C ALA A 90 25.69 -2.24 10.95
N MET A 91 25.39 -1.08 11.59
CA MET A 91 26.35 -0.32 12.40
C MET A 91 26.85 -1.13 13.59
N VAL A 92 25.95 -1.81 14.32
CA VAL A 92 26.31 -2.62 15.49
C VAL A 92 27.14 -3.84 15.09
N VAL A 93 26.82 -4.49 13.96
CA VAL A 93 27.52 -5.70 13.50
C VAL A 93 28.89 -5.40 12.87
N LYS A 94 29.02 -4.31 12.11
CA LYS A 94 30.26 -4.00 11.35
C LYS A 94 31.17 -2.97 12.01
N GLY A 95 30.67 -2.22 13.00
CA GLY A 95 31.34 -1.04 13.57
C GLY A 95 31.21 0.20 12.67
N MET A 96 31.05 1.37 13.28
CA MET A 96 30.77 2.65 12.58
C MET A 96 31.77 3.00 11.47
N GLU A 97 33.02 2.57 11.57
CA GLU A 97 34.10 2.94 10.64
C GLU A 97 34.06 2.19 9.30
N LYS A 98 33.23 1.14 9.16
CA LYS A 98 33.24 0.25 7.98
C LYS A 98 32.04 0.41 7.04
N ILE A 99 31.12 1.32 7.33
CA ILE A 99 29.94 1.56 6.48
C ILE A 99 30.26 2.72 5.54
N ARG A 100 30.54 2.41 4.27
CA ARG A 100 30.51 3.41 3.19
C ARG A 100 29.07 3.48 2.67
N VAL A 101 28.45 4.63 2.91
CA VAL A 101 27.17 5.02 2.29
C VAL A 101 27.42 5.38 0.83
#